data_AF-A0A434A787-F1
#
_entry.id   AF-A0A434A787-F1
#
_cell.length_a   1.000
_cell.length_b   1.000
_cell.length_c   1.000
_cell.angle_alpha   90.00
_cell.angle_beta   90.00
_cell.angle_gamma   90.00
#
_symmetry.space_group_name_H-M   'P 1'
#
loop_
_entity.id
_entity.type
_entity.pdbx_description
1 polymer ?
#
loop_
_entity_poly.entity_id
_entity_poly.type
_entity_poly.pdbx_seq_one_letter_code
_entity_poly.pdbx_strand_id
1 'polypeptide(L)'
;MKKIIVICFLLLSSKNLVAQEIKNLSFILVVDDEIISTKSKLTFIISTDTSTENLPAQYYPGTLSLSKLDYEKLISPATKTIYLKYHDTVYVDGKATYYDFEIEYQKAWLQDLYNILRIYDLNSKKNKKKFDPLSSTKNYTFELTSSNTTFLRIRKK
;
A
#
# COMPACT_ATOMS: atom_id res chain seq x y z
N MET A 1 -41.94 -25.35 24.27
CA MET A 1 -41.45 -25.73 22.93
C MET A 1 -41.36 -24.54 21.97
N LYS A 2 -42.44 -23.75 21.74
CA LYS A 2 -42.40 -22.57 20.83
C LYS A 2 -41.29 -21.55 21.13
N LYS A 3 -41.00 -21.28 22.41
CA LYS A 3 -39.93 -20.33 22.83
C LYS A 3 -38.51 -20.82 22.53
N ILE A 4 -38.27 -22.14 22.52
CA ILE A 4 -36.96 -22.73 22.21
C ILE A 4 -36.68 -22.65 20.72
N ILE A 5 -37.70 -22.86 19.88
CA ILE A 5 -37.59 -22.76 18.41
C ILE A 5 -37.20 -21.33 17.99
N VAL A 6 -37.79 -20.30 18.63
CA VAL A 6 -37.47 -18.90 18.35
C VAL A 6 -36.02 -18.55 18.72
N ILE A 7 -35.52 -19.07 19.84
CA ILE A 7 -34.11 -18.87 20.26
C ILE A 7 -33.15 -19.56 19.28
N CYS A 8 -33.47 -20.79 18.82
CA CYS A 8 -32.67 -21.47 17.81
C CYS A 8 -32.66 -20.73 16.47
N PHE A 9 -33.78 -20.09 16.07
CA PHE A 9 -33.86 -19.30 14.85
C PHE A 9 -33.02 -18.01 14.93
N LEU A 10 -33.03 -17.34 16.09
CA LEU A 10 -32.19 -16.16 16.36
C LEU A 10 -30.68 -16.47 16.35
N LEU A 11 -30.28 -17.63 16.88
CA LEU A 11 -28.88 -18.09 16.87
C LEU A 11 -28.39 -18.56 15.49
N LEU A 12 -29.30 -18.92 14.58
CA LEU A 12 -28.97 -19.26 13.19
C LEU A 12 -28.83 -18.00 12.31
N SER A 13 -29.55 -16.91 12.62
CA SER A 13 -29.47 -15.65 11.88
C SER A 13 -28.19 -14.82 12.14
N SER A 14 -27.43 -15.10 13.20
CA SER A 14 -26.21 -14.36 13.53
C SER A 14 -24.97 -14.77 12.72
N LYS A 15 -25.06 -15.79 11.86
CA LYS A 15 -23.90 -16.27 11.06
C LYS A 15 -23.50 -15.36 9.90
N ASN A 16 -24.26 -14.31 9.61
CA ASN A 16 -23.96 -13.37 8.52
C ASN A 16 -23.31 -12.05 8.99
N LEU A 17 -22.86 -11.96 10.24
CA LEU A 17 -21.84 -10.97 10.60
C LEU A 17 -20.51 -11.42 10.00
N VAL A 18 -20.34 -11.18 8.70
CA VAL A 18 -19.03 -11.25 8.05
C VAL A 18 -18.19 -10.18 8.72
N ALA A 19 -17.48 -10.54 9.79
CA ALA A 19 -16.39 -9.73 10.29
C ALA A 19 -15.51 -9.43 9.06
N GLN A 20 -15.33 -8.15 8.74
CA GLN A 20 -14.53 -7.76 7.59
C GLN A 20 -13.10 -8.23 7.86
N GLU A 21 -12.76 -9.41 7.36
CA GLU A 21 -11.46 -10.03 7.61
C GLU A 21 -10.38 -9.09 7.08
N ILE A 22 -9.39 -8.79 7.92
CA ILE A 22 -8.29 -7.89 7.57
C ILE A 22 -7.08 -8.74 7.21
N LYS A 23 -6.47 -8.46 6.05
CA LYS A 23 -5.16 -8.95 5.70
C LYS A 23 -4.12 -7.93 6.16
N ASN A 24 -3.17 -8.39 6.97
CA ASN A 24 -2.00 -7.61 7.36
C ASN A 24 -0.77 -8.10 6.57
N LEU A 25 -0.01 -7.16 6.02
CA LEU A 25 1.24 -7.38 5.32
C LEU A 25 2.37 -6.69 6.08
N SER A 26 3.52 -7.35 6.26
CA SER A 26 4.70 -6.72 6.84
C SER A 26 5.26 -5.70 5.84
N PHE A 27 5.15 -4.42 6.16
CA PHE A 27 5.44 -3.34 5.23
C PHE A 27 6.06 -2.15 5.96
N ILE A 28 7.15 -1.61 5.42
CA ILE A 28 7.79 -0.39 5.92
C ILE A 28 7.82 0.63 4.78
N LEU A 29 7.29 1.83 5.04
CA LEU A 29 7.38 2.97 4.15
C LEU A 29 8.48 3.92 4.63
N VAL A 30 9.43 4.21 3.77
CA VAL A 30 10.49 5.20 4.00
C VAL A 30 10.37 6.28 2.95
N VAL A 31 10.35 7.54 3.35
CA VAL A 31 10.38 8.70 2.45
C VAL A 31 11.59 9.55 2.85
N ASP A 32 12.47 9.84 1.90
CA ASP A 32 13.66 10.69 2.10
C ASP A 32 14.59 10.24 3.25
N ASP A 33 14.78 8.93 3.36
CA ASP A 33 15.54 8.25 4.43
C ASP A 33 14.85 8.24 5.82
N GLU A 34 13.63 8.77 5.93
CA GLU A 34 12.84 8.74 7.16
C GLU A 34 11.71 7.71 7.09
N ILE A 35 11.58 6.90 8.13
CA ILE A 35 10.45 5.95 8.23
C ILE A 35 9.19 6.77 8.52
N ILE A 36 8.15 6.59 7.70
CA ILE A 36 6.83 7.14 8.02
C ILE A 36 6.34 6.46 9.30
N SER A 37 6.33 7.24 10.39
CA SER A 37 6.13 6.78 11.77
C SER A 37 4.69 6.95 12.25
N THR A 38 3.84 7.57 11.45
CA THR A 38 2.43 7.84 11.75
C THR A 38 1.51 6.96 10.91
N LYS A 39 0.24 6.91 11.33
CA LYS A 39 -0.81 6.28 10.53
C LYS A 39 -1.00 7.06 9.23
N SER A 40 -0.90 6.38 8.09
CA SER A 40 -1.18 6.98 6.79
C SER A 40 -2.13 6.12 5.96
N LYS A 41 -2.78 6.75 4.98
CA LYS A 41 -3.62 6.06 4.01
C LYS A 41 -2.83 5.82 2.74
N LEU A 42 -2.85 4.59 2.25
CA LEU A 42 -2.37 4.25 0.92
C LEU A 42 -3.56 3.74 0.10
N THR A 43 -3.44 3.81 -1.21
CA THR A 43 -4.46 3.30 -2.12
C THR A 43 -3.78 2.42 -3.15
N PHE A 44 -4.22 1.18 -3.28
CA PHE A 44 -3.90 0.40 -4.46
C PHE A 44 -4.87 0.75 -5.58
N ILE A 45 -4.36 1.07 -6.75
CA ILE A 45 -5.14 1.27 -7.98
C ILE A 45 -4.91 0.04 -8.83
N ILE A 46 -5.94 -0.77 -9.04
CA ILE A 46 -5.86 -1.97 -9.87
C ILE A 46 -6.63 -1.76 -11.16
N SER A 47 -6.10 -2.29 -12.27
CA SER A 47 -6.84 -2.34 -13.52
C SER A 47 -7.01 -3.78 -14.00
N THR A 48 -8.20 -4.07 -14.50
CA THR A 48 -8.57 -5.29 -15.23
C THR A 48 -8.88 -4.93 -16.68
N ASP A 49 -9.37 -5.88 -17.45
CA ASP A 49 -9.80 -5.67 -18.85
C ASP A 49 -10.99 -4.72 -18.94
N THR A 50 -11.81 -4.65 -17.89
CA THR A 50 -13.12 -3.99 -17.93
C THR A 50 -13.24 -2.82 -16.96
N SER A 51 -12.35 -2.72 -15.97
CA SER A 51 -12.50 -1.73 -14.90
C SER A 51 -11.17 -1.33 -14.28
N THR A 52 -11.17 -0.16 -13.65
CA THR A 52 -10.14 0.26 -12.70
C THR A 52 -10.81 0.51 -11.36
N GLU A 53 -10.20 0.04 -10.28
CA GLU A 53 -10.74 0.13 -8.92
C GLU A 53 -9.67 0.64 -7.95
N ASN A 54 -10.09 1.45 -6.99
CA ASN A 54 -9.26 1.96 -5.90
C ASN A 54 -9.53 1.15 -4.63
N LEU A 55 -8.51 0.49 -4.12
CA LEU A 55 -8.57 -0.36 -2.93
C LEU A 55 -7.83 0.36 -1.79
N PRO A 56 -8.54 0.90 -0.79
CA PRO A 56 -7.90 1.60 0.31
C PRO A 56 -7.12 0.64 1.22
N ALA A 57 -5.95 1.06 1.65
CA ALA A 57 -5.12 0.37 2.63
C ALA A 57 -4.72 1.33 3.76
N GLN A 58 -4.67 0.82 4.98
CA GLN A 58 -4.18 1.56 6.15
C GLN A 58 -2.76 1.14 6.45
N TYR A 59 -1.88 2.10 6.60
CA TYR A 59 -0.51 1.85 7.04
C TYR A 59 -0.34 2.32 8.47
N TYR A 60 0.26 1.44 9.26
CA TYR A 60 0.96 1.76 10.50
C TYR A 60 2.40 1.28 10.36
N PRO A 61 3.38 1.89 11.02
CA PRO A 61 4.78 1.48 10.89
C PRO A 61 4.96 -0.02 11.07
N GLY A 62 5.43 -0.70 10.02
CA GLY A 62 5.63 -2.15 9.98
C GLY A 62 4.44 -2.98 9.45
N THR A 63 3.25 -2.40 9.31
CA THR A 63 2.03 -3.11 8.86
C THR A 63 1.22 -2.32 7.84
N LEU A 64 0.96 -2.95 6.69
CA LEU A 64 -0.04 -2.49 5.72
C LEU A 64 -1.27 -3.39 5.80
N SER A 65 -2.41 -2.81 6.14
CA SER A 65 -3.68 -3.49 6.36
C SER A 65 -4.70 -3.16 5.28
N LEU A 66 -5.38 -4.17 4.76
CA LEU A 66 -6.45 -4.04 3.80
C LEU A 66 -7.51 -5.12 4.05
N SER A 67 -8.72 -4.97 3.48
CA SER A 67 -9.70 -6.05 3.58
C SER A 67 -9.19 -7.29 2.84
N LYS A 68 -9.54 -8.48 3.33
CA LYS A 68 -9.18 -9.74 2.68
C LYS A 68 -9.71 -9.81 1.25
N LEU A 69 -10.93 -9.32 1.03
CA LEU A 69 -11.53 -9.22 -0.31
C LEU A 69 -10.66 -8.38 -1.24
N ASP A 70 -10.19 -7.22 -0.78
CA ASP A 70 -9.33 -6.34 -1.58
C ASP A 70 -7.95 -6.96 -1.82
N TYR A 71 -7.41 -7.69 -0.84
CA TYR A 71 -6.18 -8.45 -1.02
C TYR A 71 -6.35 -9.54 -2.09
N GLU A 72 -7.45 -10.29 -2.05
CA GLU A 72 -7.76 -11.32 -3.05
C GLU A 72 -7.91 -10.72 -4.45
N LYS A 73 -8.50 -9.53 -4.59
CA LYS A 73 -8.51 -8.77 -5.85
C LYS A 73 -7.11 -8.43 -6.32
N LEU A 74 -6.21 -7.95 -5.45
CA LEU A 74 -4.84 -7.60 -5.81
C LEU A 74 -4.07 -8.80 -6.38
N ILE A 75 -4.15 -9.96 -5.74
CA ILE A 75 -3.43 -11.16 -6.17
C ILE A 75 -4.16 -11.98 -7.24
N SER A 76 -5.41 -11.61 -7.58
CA SER A 76 -6.21 -12.30 -8.59
C SER A 76 -5.51 -12.34 -9.94
N PRO A 77 -5.58 -13.46 -10.69
CA PRO A 77 -5.08 -13.53 -12.07
C PRO A 77 -5.68 -12.46 -12.99
N ALA A 78 -6.92 -12.01 -12.74
CA ALA A 78 -7.61 -11.01 -13.55
C ALA A 78 -7.02 -9.59 -13.43
N THR A 79 -6.29 -9.31 -12.36
CA THR A 79 -5.66 -7.99 -12.15
C THR A 79 -4.45 -7.84 -13.07
N LYS A 80 -4.47 -6.89 -13.99
CA LYS A 80 -3.39 -6.69 -14.96
C LYS A 80 -2.28 -5.82 -14.42
N THR A 81 -2.64 -4.69 -13.82
CA THR A 81 -1.70 -3.71 -13.29
C THR A 81 -2.09 -3.35 -11.86
N ILE A 82 -1.09 -2.98 -11.08
CA ILE A 82 -1.26 -2.52 -9.70
C ILE A 82 -0.37 -1.30 -9.53
N TYR A 83 -0.95 -0.21 -9.04
CA TYR A 83 -0.19 0.95 -8.59
C TYR A 83 -0.46 1.16 -7.10
N LEU A 84 0.60 1.38 -6.32
CA LEU A 84 0.50 1.83 -4.94
C LEU A 84 0.64 3.35 -4.92
N LYS A 85 -0.41 4.02 -4.48
CA LYS A 85 -0.45 5.46 -4.29
C LYS A 85 -0.29 5.81 -2.82
N TYR A 86 0.65 6.70 -2.53
CA TYR A 86 0.82 7.34 -1.22
C TYR A 86 0.58 8.84 -1.40
N HIS A 87 -0.44 9.35 -0.70
CA HIS A 87 -0.78 10.75 -0.68
C HIS A 87 -0.88 11.23 0.76
N ASP A 88 0.00 12.14 1.16
CA ASP A 88 0.03 12.68 2.52
C ASP A 88 0.47 14.15 2.50
N THR A 89 0.10 14.87 3.57
CA THR A 89 0.55 16.23 3.82
C THR A 89 1.28 16.25 5.15
N VAL A 90 2.60 16.39 5.09
CA VAL A 90 3.46 16.41 6.26
C VAL A 90 3.86 17.84 6.58
N TYR A 91 3.81 18.22 7.85
CA TYR A 91 4.22 19.54 8.30
C TYR A 91 5.63 19.46 8.91
N VAL A 92 6.60 20.09 8.25
CA VAL A 92 7.97 20.21 8.73
C VAL A 92 8.25 21.70 8.97
N ASP A 93 8.60 22.07 10.20
CA ASP A 93 8.87 23.46 10.61
C ASP A 93 7.76 24.45 10.20
N GLY A 94 6.51 24.04 10.33
CA GLY A 94 5.33 24.84 9.97
C GLY A 94 5.06 24.96 8.46
N LYS A 95 5.85 24.32 7.60
CA LYS A 95 5.61 24.24 6.16
C LYS A 95 4.99 22.91 5.79
N ALA A 96 3.88 22.96 5.07
CA ALA A 96 3.27 21.78 4.47
C ALA A 96 4.11 21.28 3.30
N THR A 97 4.47 20.00 3.34
CA THR A 97 5.07 19.25 2.24
C THR A 97 4.05 18.22 1.78
N TYR A 98 3.75 18.23 0.48
CA TYR A 98 2.77 17.35 -0.14
C TYR A 98 3.49 16.19 -0.79
N TYR A 99 3.16 14.98 -0.35
CA TYR A 99 3.61 13.76 -1.00
C TYR A 99 2.50 13.25 -1.91
N ASP A 100 2.84 13.03 -3.18
CA ASP A 100 1.96 12.37 -4.16
C ASP A 100 2.81 11.42 -5.00
N PHE A 101 2.95 10.20 -4.49
CA PHE A 101 3.76 9.16 -5.12
C PHE A 101 2.86 8.04 -5.62
N GLU A 102 3.17 7.53 -6.80
CA GLU A 102 2.44 6.45 -7.47
C GLU A 102 3.45 5.50 -8.11
N ILE A 103 3.49 4.29 -7.57
CA ILE A 103 4.52 3.29 -7.86
C ILE A 103 3.85 2.07 -8.45
N GLU A 104 4.27 1.65 -9.64
CA GLU A 104 3.85 0.38 -10.20
C GLU A 104 4.35 -0.75 -9.28
N TYR A 105 3.42 -1.59 -8.84
CA TYR A 105 3.66 -2.60 -7.83
C TYR A 105 3.46 -3.99 -8.43
N GLN A 106 4.33 -4.93 -8.08
CA GLN A 106 4.23 -6.30 -8.57
C GLN A 106 3.42 -7.16 -7.60
N LYS A 107 2.58 -8.06 -8.13
CA LYS A 107 1.80 -9.02 -7.30
C LYS A 107 2.69 -9.84 -6.38
N ALA A 108 3.85 -10.28 -6.87
CA ALA A 108 4.80 -11.09 -6.11
C ALA A 108 5.24 -10.38 -4.82
N TRP A 109 5.46 -9.06 -4.88
CA TRP A 109 5.85 -8.28 -3.71
C TRP A 109 4.78 -8.34 -2.60
N LEU A 110 3.49 -8.38 -2.94
CA LEU A 110 2.39 -8.50 -1.95
C LEU A 110 2.32 -9.89 -1.28
N GLN A 111 3.08 -10.86 -1.79
CA GLN A 111 3.15 -12.23 -1.28
C GLN A 111 4.47 -12.51 -0.54
N ASP A 112 5.44 -11.59 -0.60
CA ASP A 112 6.70 -11.69 0.13
C ASP A 112 6.48 -11.52 1.65
N LEU A 113 7.39 -12.09 2.46
CA LEU A 113 7.29 -12.07 3.92
C LEU A 113 7.36 -10.66 4.49
N TYR A 114 8.07 -9.76 3.81
CA TYR A 114 8.14 -8.34 4.13
C TYR A 114 8.43 -7.52 2.88
N ASN A 115 8.08 -6.23 2.94
CA ASN A 115 8.46 -5.22 1.97
C ASN A 115 8.94 -3.95 2.66
N ILE A 116 10.02 -3.36 2.15
CA ILE A 116 10.52 -2.06 2.54
C ILE A 116 10.54 -1.20 1.29
N LEU A 117 9.57 -0.30 1.18
CA LEU A 117 9.46 0.64 0.08
C LEU A 117 10.16 1.95 0.48
N ARG A 118 11.22 2.31 -0.24
CA ARG A 118 11.93 3.57 -0.05
C ARG A 118 11.59 4.49 -1.21
N ILE A 119 11.08 5.67 -0.91
CA ILE A 119 10.76 6.71 -1.90
C ILE A 119 11.68 7.89 -1.65
N TYR A 120 12.24 8.43 -2.74
CA TYR A 120 13.14 9.58 -2.71
C TYR A 120 12.52 10.71 -3.52
N ASP A 121 12.12 11.80 -2.86
CA ASP A 121 11.63 13.01 -3.52
C ASP A 121 12.82 13.78 -4.13
N LEU A 122 12.77 14.05 -5.43
CA LEU A 122 13.82 14.78 -6.14
C LEU A 122 13.63 16.30 -6.13
N ASN A 123 12.61 16.82 -5.42
CA ASN A 123 12.58 18.20 -4.96
C ASN A 123 13.71 18.46 -3.95
N SER A 124 14.10 17.43 -3.18
CA SER A 124 15.27 17.50 -2.31
C SER A 124 16.56 17.55 -3.12
N LYS A 125 17.39 18.58 -2.87
CA LYS A 125 18.72 18.72 -3.48
C LYS A 125 19.61 17.50 -3.22
N LYS A 126 19.49 16.88 -2.04
CA LYS A 126 20.24 15.68 -1.65
C LYS A 126 19.93 14.52 -2.58
N ASN A 127 18.65 14.26 -2.84
CA ASN A 127 18.21 13.14 -3.68
C ASN A 127 18.40 13.43 -5.16
N LYS A 128 18.11 14.65 -5.62
CA LYS A 128 18.31 15.06 -7.02
C LYS A 128 19.74 14.85 -7.52
N LYS A 129 20.73 15.02 -6.63
CA LYS A 129 22.15 14.74 -6.92
C LYS A 129 22.46 13.25 -7.01
N LYS A 130 21.74 12.40 -6.29
CA LYS A 130 22.00 10.97 -6.18
C LYS A 130 21.23 10.13 -7.21
N PHE A 131 20.10 10.61 -7.69
CA PHE A 131 19.14 9.80 -8.43
C PHE A 131 18.57 10.51 -9.66
N ASP A 132 18.18 9.71 -10.65
CA ASP A 132 17.30 10.12 -11.75
C ASP A 132 15.83 9.88 -11.42
N PRO A 133 14.93 10.73 -11.97
CA PRO A 133 13.49 10.56 -11.77
C PRO A 133 13.00 9.21 -12.31
N LEU A 134 11.88 8.74 -11.76
CA LEU A 134 11.22 7.52 -12.23
C LEU A 134 10.79 7.64 -13.69
N SER A 135 10.30 8.82 -14.08
CA SER A 135 9.95 9.19 -15.45
C SER A 135 10.12 10.69 -15.64
N SER A 136 10.00 11.19 -16.87
CA SER A 136 10.03 12.64 -17.16
C SER A 136 8.95 13.44 -16.41
N THR A 137 7.87 12.79 -15.98
CA THR A 137 6.73 13.42 -15.31
C THR A 137 6.68 13.15 -13.79
N LYS A 138 7.49 12.22 -13.27
CA LYS A 138 7.51 11.84 -11.85
C LYS A 138 8.81 12.31 -11.21
N ASN A 139 8.76 13.41 -10.46
CA ASN A 139 9.93 14.00 -9.80
C ASN A 139 10.32 13.28 -8.49
N TYR A 140 10.26 11.97 -8.49
CA TYR A 140 10.65 11.09 -7.39
C TYR A 140 11.20 9.80 -7.97
N THR A 141 11.83 9.00 -7.14
CA THR A 141 12.19 7.63 -7.49
C THR A 141 11.98 6.70 -6.30
N PHE A 142 12.08 5.39 -6.51
CA PHE A 142 11.88 4.43 -5.43
C PHE A 142 12.79 3.22 -5.53
N GLU A 143 12.97 2.55 -4.40
CA GLU A 143 13.60 1.26 -4.25
C GLU A 143 12.70 0.35 -3.44
N LEU A 144 12.79 -0.95 -3.69
CA LEU A 144 12.06 -1.95 -2.92
C LEU A 144 13.02 -3.02 -2.43
N THR A 145 12.94 -3.36 -1.16
CA THR A 145 13.57 -4.55 -0.60
C THR A 145 12.49 -5.47 -0.06
N SER A 146 12.48 -6.71 -0.49
CA SER A 146 11.60 -7.75 0.05
C SER A 146 12.41 -8.98 0.46
N SER A 147 11.74 -10.03 0.96
CA SER A 147 12.40 -11.29 1.29
C SER A 147 13.00 -12.01 0.09
N ASN A 148 12.44 -11.78 -1.11
CA ASN A 148 12.81 -12.51 -2.32
C ASN A 148 13.44 -11.63 -3.39
N THR A 149 13.26 -10.31 -3.34
CA THR A 149 13.70 -9.38 -4.38
C THR A 149 14.29 -8.12 -3.77
N THR A 150 15.31 -7.55 -4.40
CA THR A 150 15.72 -6.18 -4.14
C THR A 150 15.81 -5.42 -5.46
N PHE A 151 15.08 -4.31 -5.55
CA PHE A 151 15.11 -3.37 -6.66
C PHE A 151 15.82 -2.10 -6.21
N LEU A 152 17.05 -1.90 -6.69
CA LEU A 152 17.87 -0.72 -6.41
C LEU A 152 17.92 0.20 -7.62
N ARG A 153 17.99 1.51 -7.38
CA ARG A 153 18.17 2.51 -8.43
C ARG A 153 19.65 2.74 -8.70
N ILE A 154 20.02 2.90 -9.96
CA ILE A 154 21.37 3.33 -10.31
C ILE A 154 21.57 4.74 -9.74
N ARG A 155 22.68 4.92 -9.01
CA ARG A 155 23.07 6.21 -8.46
C ARG A 155 23.84 7.00 -9.51
N LYS A 156 23.62 8.31 -9.55
CA LYS A 156 24.46 9.24 -10.33
C LYS A 156 25.88 9.21 -9.78
N LYS A 157 26.85 9.26 -10.69
CA LYS A 157 28.27 9.40 -10.36
C LYS A 157 28.60 10.86 -10.04
#